data_AF-A0A811PFR0-F1
#
_entry.id   AF-A0A811PFR0-F1
#
_cell.length_a   1.000
_cell.length_b   1.000
_cell.length_c   1.000
_cell.angle_alpha   90.00
_cell.angle_beta   90.00
_cell.angle_gamma   90.00
#
_symmetry.space_group_name_H-M   'P 1'
#
loop_
_entity.id
_entity.type
_entity.pdbx_description
1 polymer ?
#
loop_
_entity_poly.entity_id
_entity_poly.type
_entity_poly.pdbx_seq_one_letter_code
_entity_poly.pdbx_strand_id
1 'polypeptide(L)' 'MKLLSYEVVERKRKPYVRVQVREGDVREFSPEEVSAMVLTKMKETAEAYLSEMVTNAVITILAYFDDTQR' A
#
# COMPACT_ATOMS: atom_id res chain seq x y z
N MET A 1 7.75 -5.52 -22.53
CA MET A 1 7.01 -4.24 -22.50
C MET A 1 6.89 -3.81 -21.04
N LYS A 2 7.40 -2.64 -20.65
CA LYS A 2 7.31 -2.14 -19.28
C LYS A 2 6.00 -1.34 -19.16
N LEU A 3 5.01 -1.88 -18.44
CA LEU A 3 3.66 -1.31 -18.36
C LEU A 3 3.52 -0.24 -17.27
N LEU A 4 4.43 -0.23 -16.29
CA LEU A 4 4.36 0.64 -15.11
C LEU A 4 5.40 1.76 -15.21
N SER A 5 4.99 2.95 -14.79
CA SER A 5 5.86 4.14 -14.77
C SER A 5 6.90 4.11 -13.65
N TYR A 6 6.70 3.29 -12.62
CA TYR A 6 7.61 3.11 -11.49
C TYR A 6 8.49 1.85 -11.63
N GLU A 7 9.56 1.79 -10.85
CA GLU A 7 10.47 0.65 -10.83
C GLU A 7 9.96 -0.42 -9.85
N VAL A 8 9.99 -1.68 -10.29
CA VAL A 8 9.73 -2.85 -9.44
C VAL A 8 11.04 -3.61 -9.32
N VAL A 9 11.48 -3.83 -8.09
CA VAL A 9 12.73 -4.51 -7.74
C VAL A 9 12.43 -5.76 -6.92
N GLU A 10 13.24 -6.79 -7.08
CA GLU A 10 13.10 -8.02 -6.31
C GLU A 10 13.91 -7.93 -5.02
N ARG A 11 13.27 -8.22 -3.89
CA ARG A 11 13.92 -8.31 -2.58
C ARG A 11 13.43 -9.56 -1.86
N LYS A 12 14.36 -10.46 -1.50
CA LYS A 12 14.04 -11.73 -0.82
C LYS A 12 12.93 -12.53 -1.52
N ARG A 13 12.94 -12.58 -2.87
CA ARG A 13 11.94 -13.25 -3.71
C ARG A 13 10.54 -12.64 -3.67
N LYS A 14 10.40 -11.40 -3.20
CA LYS A 14 9.17 -10.62 -3.22
C LYS A 14 9.37 -9.35 -4.04
N PRO A 15 8.35 -8.89 -4.78
CA PRO A 15 8.41 -7.63 -5.50
C PRO A 15 8.29 -6.45 -4.53
N TYR A 16 9.09 -5.42 -4.75
CA TYR A 16 9.05 -4.14 -4.05
C TYR A 16 8.99 -3.02 -5.09
N VAL A 17 8.28 -1.94 -4.77
CA VAL A 17 8.26 -0.73 -5.59
C VAL A 17 9.37 0.19 -5.12
N ARG A 18 10.27 0.58 -6.04
CA ARG A 18 11.33 1.56 -5.77
C ARG A 18 10.93 2.92 -6.31
N VAL A 19 10.87 3.92 -5.43
CA VAL A 19 10.52 5.30 -5.76
C VAL A 19 11.44 6.28 -5.07
N GLN A 20 11.64 7.42 -5.70
CA GLN A 20 12.31 8.56 -5.10
C GLN A 20 11.26 9.43 -4.37
N VAL A 21 11.34 9.46 -3.04
CA VAL A 21 10.38 10.21 -2.21
C VAL A 21 10.76 11.68 -2.13
N ARG A 22 12.06 11.97 -2.11
CA ARG A 22 12.66 13.31 -2.16
C ARG A 22 13.96 13.25 -2.95
N GLU A 23 14.50 14.39 -3.36
CA GLU A 23 15.80 14.42 -4.02
C GLU A 23 16.87 13.72 -3.17
N GLY A 24 17.56 12.73 -3.74
CA GLY A 24 18.50 11.86 -3.02
C GLY A 24 17.90 10.78 -2.07
N ASP A 25 16.60 10.77 -1.81
CA ASP A 25 15.94 9.78 -0.92
C ASP A 25 15.16 8.75 -1.74
N VAL A 26 15.83 7.63 -2.06
CA VAL A 26 15.23 6.48 -2.75
C VAL A 26 14.79 5.45 -1.73
N ARG A 27 13.52 5.05 -1.80
CA ARG A 27 12.94 4.06 -0.90
C ARG A 27 12.28 2.93 -1.67
N GLU A 28 12.27 1.77 -1.04
CA GLU A 28 11.64 0.56 -1.52
C GLU A 28 10.49 0.20 -0.59
N PHE A 29 9.30 0.02 -1.15
CA PHE A 29 8.10 -0.32 -0.40
C PHE A 29 7.55 -1.66 -0.86
N SER A 30 7.12 -2.49 0.10
CA SER A 30 6.37 -3.69 -0.22
C SER A 30 4.95 -3.32 -0.69
N PRO A 31 4.27 -4.19 -1.46
CA PRO A 31 2.88 -3.97 -1.83
C PRO A 31 1.97 -3.70 -0.63
N GLU A 32 2.20 -4.41 0.48
CA GLU A 32 1.44 -4.28 1.73
C GLU A 32 1.67 -2.91 2.40
N GLU A 33 2.90 -2.38 2.38
CA GLU A 33 3.20 -1.04 2.90
C GLU A 33 2.47 0.05 2.09
N VAL A 34 2.45 -0.07 0.76
CA VAL A 34 1.73 0.88 -0.11
C VAL A 34 0.23 0.80 0.16
N SER A 35 -0.35 -0.40 0.26
CA SER A 35 -1.76 -0.59 0.61
C SER A 35 -2.09 -0.02 2.00
N ALA A 36 -1.19 -0.16 2.98
CA ALA A 36 -1.37 0.41 4.30
C ALA A 36 -1.41 1.95 4.27
N MET A 37 -0.62 2.61 3.41
CA MET A 37 -0.70 4.06 3.21
C MET A 37 -2.06 4.49 2.66
N VAL A 38 -2.63 3.74 1.71
CA VAL A 38 -3.97 4.00 1.18
C VAL A 38 -5.03 3.84 2.26
N LEU A 39 -4.98 2.76 3.03
CA LEU A 39 -5.93 2.50 4.12
C LEU A 39 -5.82 3.54 5.24
N THR A 40 -4.61 4.00 5.55
CA THR A 40 -4.38 5.09 6.51
C THR A 40 -5.05 6.36 6.03
N LYS A 41 -4.95 6.68 4.74
CA LYS A 41 -5.64 7.85 4.19
C LYS A 41 -7.17 7.74 4.29
N MET A 42 -7.72 6.57 4.00
CA MET A 42 -9.16 6.30 4.14
C MET A 42 -9.62 6.41 5.59
N LYS A 43 -8.81 5.92 6.54
CA LYS A 43 -9.04 6.08 7.97
C LYS A 43 -9.06 7.55 8.36
N GLU A 44 -8.05 8.34 8.00
CA GLU A 44 -8.00 9.78 8.28
C GLU A 44 -9.25 10.51 7.75
N THR A 45 -9.72 10.14 6.55
CA THR A 45 -10.95 10.70 5.98
C THR A 45 -12.18 10.35 6.81
N ALA A 46 -12.29 9.10 7.27
CA ALA A 46 -13.39 8.68 8.14
C ALA A 46 -13.33 9.37 9.52
N GLU A 47 -12.15 9.45 10.13
CA GLU A 47 -11.94 10.13 11.41
C GLU A 47 -12.24 11.63 11.32
N ALA A 48 -11.85 12.30 10.22
CA ALA A 48 -12.19 13.69 9.99
C ALA A 48 -13.70 13.92 9.81
N TYR A 49 -14.40 12.95 9.21
CA TYR A 49 -15.86 13.01 9.04
C TYR A 49 -16.61 12.76 10.36
N LEU A 50 -16.17 11.78 11.15
CA LEU A 50 -16.84 11.38 12.40
C LEU A 50 -16.37 12.19 13.62
N SER A 51 -15.23 12.89 13.52
CA SER A 51 -14.55 13.57 14.64
C SER A 51 -14.18 12.64 15.79
N GLU A 52 -13.97 11.36 15.51
CA GLU A 52 -13.59 10.32 16.47
C GLU A 52 -12.53 9.38 15.88
N MET A 53 -11.89 8.58 16.74
CA MET A 53 -10.89 7.61 16.30
C MET A 53 -11.55 6.35 15.73
N VAL A 54 -11.12 5.92 14.55
CA VAL A 54 -11.59 4.69 13.90
C VAL A 54 -10.57 3.57 14.11
N THR A 55 -10.99 2.49 14.76
CA THR A 55 -10.14 1.35 15.13
C THR A 55 -10.51 0.06 14.40
N ASN A 56 -11.78 -0.14 14.07
CA ASN A 56 -12.28 -1.34 13.41
C ASN A 56 -12.70 -1.05 11.97
N ALA A 57 -12.40 -1.97 11.06
CA ALA A 57 -12.74 -1.86 9.65
C ALA A 57 -13.02 -3.24 9.04
N VAL A 58 -13.85 -3.25 8.00
CA VAL A 58 -14.03 -4.40 7.11
C VAL A 58 -13.42 -4.02 5.76
N ILE A 59 -12.45 -4.81 5.29
CA ILE A 59 -11.74 -4.57 4.02
C ILE A 59 -12.21 -5.61 3.01
N THR A 60 -12.63 -5.15 1.84
CA THR A 60 -13.05 -6.03 0.74
C THR A 60 -11.86 -6.53 -0.07
N ILE A 61 -11.92 -7.79 -0.50
CA ILE A 61 -10.94 -8.44 -1.37
C ILE A 61 -11.64 -9.11 -2.55
N LEU A 62 -10.88 -9.51 -3.56
CA LEU A 62 -11.41 -10.23 -4.71
C LEU A 62 -11.57 -11.72 -4.39
N ALA A 63 -12.61 -12.35 -4.95
CA ALA A 63 -12.95 -13.74 -4.64
C ALA A 63 -11.82 -14.74 -4.98
N TYR A 64 -10.97 -14.41 -5.95
CA TYR A 64 -9.87 -15.24 -6.43
C TYR A 64 -8.53 -15.00 -5.71
N PHE A 65 -8.50 -14.16 -4.67
CA PHE A 65 -7.29 -13.99 -3.85
C PHE A 65 -7.02 -15.26 -3.05
N ASP A 66 -5.76 -15.70 -3.08
CA ASP A 66 -5.26 -16.81 -2.26
C ASP A 66 -4.94 -16.37 -0.82
N ASP A 67 -4.64 -17.32 0.06
CA ASP A 67 -4.38 -17.08 1.48
C ASP A 67 -3.16 -16.18 1.75
N THR A 68 -2.23 -16.05 0.80
CA THR A 68 -1.08 -15.16 0.96
C THR A 68 -1.39 -13.72 0.57
N GLN A 69 -2.44 -13.52 -0.23
CA GLN A 69 -2.94 -12.22 -0.66
C GLN A 69 -4.07 -11.69 0.23
N ARG A 70 -4.74 -12.58 0.99
CA ARG A 70 -5.76 -12.26 1.99
C ARG A 70 -5.13 -11.72 3.27
#